data_AF-A0A954H9H9-F1
#
_entry.id   AF-A0A954H9H9-F1
#
_cell.length_a   1.000
_cell.length_b   1.000
_cell.length_c   1.000
_cell.angle_alpha   90.00
_cell.angle_beta   90.00
_cell.angle_gamma   90.00
#
_symmetry.space_group_name_H-M   'P 1'
#
loop_
_entity.id
_entity.type
_entity.pdbx_description
1 polymer ?
#
loop_
_entity_poly.entity_id
_entity_poly.type
_entity_poly.pdbx_seq_one_letter_code
_entity_poly.pdbx_strand_id
1 'polypeptide(L)'
;MKPKLSGRDVPPIVTAHNPRNPTSWTVVFIGEWMSQVSSQKKLLVELATRGNLTESQFLAYSSDIAQSLLAGSLHCSSEQLERLVASDLELLFQLYDDHCFQGLCRKLIADEGAELRFRCSNRMTRAGGKTTRRTYARRARGKAWREYEIAISSFLLNDNFSANSRPISVCGYVCEHRLHALQRIMEHEIVHLIEMLLWDNSSCAASRFRGIASRWFGHREFNHQLITPREKALVDHGVRPGSVVQFEYEGRAQTGIVNRISKRATVLVPDRRGERYSDGRRYLKFYVPLASLKRVQ
;
A
#
# COMPACT_ATOMS: atom_id res chain seq x y z
N MET A 1 -31.23 14.73 -27.71
CA MET A 1 -31.89 14.31 -26.44
C MET A 1 -31.11 13.13 -25.88
N LYS A 2 -30.84 13.14 -24.56
CA LYS A 2 -30.01 12.22 -23.76
C LYS A 2 -30.63 10.79 -23.65
N PRO A 3 -29.89 9.78 -23.09
CA PRO A 3 -29.71 8.42 -23.62
C PRO A 3 -30.26 7.30 -22.69
N LYS A 4 -30.00 6.00 -22.99
CA LYS A 4 -29.99 4.78 -22.11
C LYS A 4 -29.78 3.54 -23.02
N LEU A 5 -29.08 2.43 -22.73
CA LEU A 5 -28.30 1.85 -21.63
C LEU A 5 -27.41 0.77 -22.28
N SER A 6 -26.10 0.72 -22.01
CA SER A 6 -25.22 -0.38 -22.46
C SER A 6 -24.83 -1.28 -21.29
N GLY A 7 -25.05 -2.58 -21.47
CA GLY A 7 -24.26 -3.72 -20.99
C GLY A 7 -23.88 -3.78 -19.51
N ARG A 8 -24.54 -4.68 -18.77
CA ARG A 8 -24.08 -5.21 -17.48
C ARG A 8 -22.86 -6.12 -17.71
N ASP A 9 -21.76 -5.86 -17.00
CA ASP A 9 -20.63 -6.78 -16.89
C ASP A 9 -21.01 -7.98 -16.00
N VAL A 10 -21.55 -9.01 -16.66
CA VAL A 10 -21.67 -10.37 -16.12
C VAL A 10 -20.34 -11.10 -16.43
N PRO A 11 -19.74 -11.85 -15.49
CA PRO A 11 -18.52 -12.61 -15.78
C PRO A 11 -18.74 -13.61 -16.93
N PRO A 12 -17.70 -13.92 -17.73
CA PRO A 12 -17.85 -14.76 -18.91
C PRO A 12 -18.25 -16.19 -18.53
N ILE A 13 -19.25 -16.72 -19.22
CA ILE A 13 -19.61 -18.14 -19.19
C ILE A 13 -18.45 -18.92 -19.83
N VAL A 14 -17.82 -19.80 -19.06
CA VAL A 14 -16.81 -20.73 -19.60
C VAL A 14 -17.55 -21.97 -20.08
N THR A 15 -17.62 -22.17 -21.39
CA THR A 15 -18.08 -23.42 -22.00
C THR A 15 -16.91 -24.40 -22.10
N ALA A 16 -17.06 -25.59 -21.50
CA ALA A 16 -16.13 -26.70 -21.69
C ALA A 16 -16.79 -27.78 -22.56
N HIS A 17 -16.03 -28.31 -23.52
CA HIS A 17 -16.52 -29.30 -24.48
C HIS A 17 -16.49 -30.70 -23.86
N ASN A 18 -17.62 -31.41 -23.81
CA ASN A 18 -17.67 -32.81 -23.38
C ASN A 18 -17.37 -33.73 -24.59
N PRO A 19 -16.22 -34.42 -24.62
CA PRO A 19 -15.80 -35.21 -25.78
C PRO A 19 -16.62 -36.50 -25.99
N ARG A 20 -17.60 -36.82 -25.13
CA ARG A 20 -18.43 -38.03 -25.25
C ARG A 20 -19.85 -37.80 -25.75
N ASN A 21 -20.31 -36.54 -25.88
CA ASN A 21 -21.64 -36.26 -26.44
C ASN A 21 -21.70 -34.83 -27.05
N PRO A 22 -21.59 -34.69 -28.38
CA PRO A 22 -21.40 -33.40 -29.05
C PRO A 22 -22.65 -32.49 -29.07
N THR A 23 -23.78 -32.89 -28.48
CA THR A 23 -25.03 -32.10 -28.47
C THR A 23 -25.47 -31.62 -27.08
N SER A 24 -24.74 -31.95 -26.00
CA SER A 24 -25.08 -31.46 -24.65
C SER A 24 -24.21 -30.27 -24.24
N TRP A 25 -24.80 -29.08 -24.15
CA TRP A 25 -24.21 -27.94 -23.45
C TRP A 25 -24.57 -28.02 -21.96
N THR A 26 -23.60 -28.33 -21.11
CA THR A 26 -23.81 -28.28 -19.65
C THR A 26 -23.60 -26.84 -19.18
N VAL A 27 -24.66 -26.21 -18.67
CA VAL A 27 -24.54 -24.95 -17.91
C VAL A 27 -23.91 -25.30 -16.57
N VAL A 28 -22.61 -25.03 -16.43
CA VAL A 28 -21.92 -25.12 -15.13
C VAL A 28 -22.40 -23.94 -14.29
N PHE A 29 -23.36 -24.20 -13.41
CA PHE A 29 -23.74 -23.24 -12.37
C PHE A 29 -22.51 -22.93 -11.51
N ILE A 30 -22.42 -21.67 -11.04
CA ILE A 30 -21.42 -21.14 -10.10
C ILE A 30 -21.17 -22.06 -8.88
N GLY A 31 -22.09 -22.98 -8.57
CA GLY A 31 -21.97 -24.00 -7.52
C GLY A 31 -20.82 -25.00 -7.68
N GLU A 32 -20.40 -25.38 -8.89
CA GLU A 32 -19.34 -26.40 -9.04
C GLU A 32 -17.93 -25.86 -8.74
N TRP A 33 -17.66 -24.57 -9.00
CA TRP A 33 -16.38 -23.93 -8.66
C TRP A 33 -16.20 -23.75 -7.14
N MET A 34 -17.29 -23.78 -6.37
CA MET A 34 -17.27 -23.65 -4.91
C MET A 34 -17.04 -24.98 -4.17
N SER A 35 -17.00 -26.13 -4.86
CA SER A 35 -16.88 -27.44 -4.21
C SER A 35 -15.47 -27.75 -3.66
N GLN A 36 -14.43 -27.06 -4.15
CA GLN A 36 -13.02 -27.23 -3.72
C GLN A 36 -12.45 -26.06 -2.90
N VAL A 37 -13.26 -25.04 -2.61
CA VAL A 37 -12.83 -23.84 -1.88
C VAL A 37 -12.92 -24.12 -0.38
N SER A 38 -11.80 -23.96 0.36
CA SER A 38 -11.76 -24.04 1.83
C SER A 38 -12.93 -23.25 2.45
N SER A 39 -13.58 -23.80 3.47
CA SER A 39 -14.71 -23.15 4.16
C SER A 39 -14.36 -21.73 4.60
N GLN A 40 -13.11 -21.52 5.01
CA GLN A 40 -12.56 -20.23 5.39
C GLN A 40 -12.61 -19.20 4.24
N LYS A 41 -12.31 -19.61 3.01
CA LYS A 41 -12.28 -18.71 1.86
C LYS A 41 -13.68 -18.27 1.48
N LYS A 42 -14.67 -19.15 1.63
CA LYS A 42 -16.09 -18.79 1.45
C LYS A 42 -16.53 -17.75 2.48
N LEU A 43 -16.18 -17.95 3.74
CA LEU A 43 -16.50 -17.01 4.82
C LEU A 43 -15.84 -15.64 4.59
N LEU A 44 -14.56 -15.60 4.19
CA LEU A 44 -13.90 -14.33 3.92
C LEU A 44 -14.49 -13.63 2.68
N VAL A 45 -14.89 -14.37 1.65
CA VAL A 45 -15.64 -13.78 0.52
C VAL A 45 -16.94 -13.16 1.00
N GLU A 46 -17.69 -13.82 1.88
CA GLU A 46 -18.93 -13.30 2.43
C GLU A 46 -18.70 -12.01 3.23
N LEU A 47 -17.73 -12.01 4.17
CA LEU A 47 -17.37 -10.82 4.94
C LEU A 47 -16.88 -9.68 4.03
N ALA A 48 -16.00 -9.96 3.07
CA ALA A 48 -15.48 -8.95 2.17
C ALA A 48 -16.58 -8.35 1.28
N THR A 49 -17.53 -9.15 0.80
CA THR A 49 -18.56 -8.70 -0.15
C THR A 49 -19.79 -8.10 0.52
N ARG A 50 -20.19 -8.57 1.70
CA ARG A 50 -21.45 -8.22 2.36
C ARG A 50 -21.29 -7.64 3.76
N GLY A 51 -20.18 -7.92 4.43
CA GLY A 51 -19.91 -7.38 5.76
C GLY A 51 -19.70 -5.86 5.73
N ASN A 52 -19.99 -5.25 6.88
CA ASN A 52 -19.79 -3.84 7.15
C ASN A 52 -19.59 -3.62 8.66
N LEU A 53 -19.07 -2.45 9.01
CA LEU A 53 -19.15 -1.89 10.34
C LEU A 53 -19.96 -0.59 10.26
N THR A 54 -20.77 -0.32 11.28
CA THR A 54 -21.28 1.04 11.48
C THR A 54 -20.13 1.97 11.86
N GLU A 55 -20.32 3.28 11.71
CA GLU A 55 -19.31 4.27 12.12
C GLU A 55 -18.96 4.13 13.61
N SER A 56 -19.95 3.89 14.48
CA SER A 56 -19.73 3.66 15.90
C SER A 56 -18.91 2.40 16.19
N GLN A 57 -19.18 1.29 15.48
CA GLN A 57 -18.41 0.06 15.62
C GLN A 57 -16.97 0.24 15.14
N PHE A 58 -16.78 0.90 14.00
CA PHE A 58 -15.45 1.20 13.47
C PHE A 58 -14.64 2.05 14.45
N LEU A 59 -15.23 3.12 15.01
CA LEU A 59 -14.55 3.97 15.98
C LEU A 59 -14.19 3.21 17.27
N ALA A 60 -15.11 2.39 17.78
CA ALA A 60 -14.85 1.54 18.94
C ALA A 60 -13.69 0.56 18.66
N TYR A 61 -13.75 -0.16 17.55
CA TYR A 61 -12.68 -1.09 17.17
C TYR A 61 -11.35 -0.37 16.95
N SER A 62 -11.34 0.78 16.27
CA SER A 62 -10.12 1.57 16.07
C SER A 62 -9.51 1.99 17.40
N SER A 63 -10.32 2.42 18.38
CA SER A 63 -9.84 2.78 19.71
C SER A 63 -9.29 1.56 20.47
N ASP A 64 -10.03 0.46 20.50
CA ASP A 64 -9.64 -0.76 21.21
C ASP A 64 -8.35 -1.36 20.63
N ILE A 65 -8.23 -1.37 19.29
CA ILE A 65 -7.03 -1.81 18.58
C ILE A 65 -5.85 -0.90 18.90
N ALA A 66 -6.05 0.42 18.94
CA ALA A 66 -4.99 1.37 19.29
C ALA A 66 -4.47 1.13 20.72
N GLN A 67 -5.40 1.02 21.68
CA GLN A 67 -5.05 0.75 23.08
C GLN A 67 -4.35 -0.61 23.25
N SER A 68 -4.85 -1.65 22.57
CA SER A 68 -4.26 -2.98 22.60
C SER A 68 -2.87 -3.02 21.98
N LEU A 69 -2.62 -2.26 20.90
CA LEU A 69 -1.29 -2.13 20.32
C LEU A 69 -0.32 -1.47 21.31
N LEU A 70 -0.71 -0.35 21.92
CA LEU A 70 0.16 0.37 22.86
C LEU A 70 0.41 -0.43 24.15
N ALA A 71 -0.56 -1.22 24.59
CA ALA A 71 -0.40 -2.11 25.74
C ALA A 71 0.47 -3.34 25.41
N GLY A 72 0.40 -3.86 24.17
CA GLY A 72 1.13 -5.06 23.74
C GLY A 72 2.50 -4.80 23.13
N SER A 73 2.79 -3.56 22.71
CA SER A 73 4.08 -3.22 22.11
C SER A 73 5.18 -3.07 23.17
N LEU A 74 6.33 -3.68 22.91
CA LEU A 74 7.55 -3.51 23.71
C LEU A 74 8.35 -2.25 23.32
N HIS A 75 7.92 -1.54 22.27
CA HIS A 75 8.71 -0.48 21.62
C HIS A 75 7.95 0.82 21.40
N CYS A 76 6.63 0.80 21.52
CA CYS A 76 5.76 1.97 21.42
C CYS A 76 4.82 2.01 22.63
N SER A 77 4.93 3.06 23.42
CA SER A 77 4.04 3.30 24.57
C SER A 77 3.12 4.50 24.37
N SER A 78 3.25 5.20 23.25
CA SER A 78 2.40 6.33 22.90
C SER A 78 1.99 6.33 21.43
N GLU A 79 0.99 7.16 21.15
CA GLU A 79 0.48 7.44 19.81
C GLU A 79 1.51 8.01 18.82
N GLN A 80 2.69 8.42 19.32
CA GLN A 80 3.81 8.94 18.52
C GLN A 80 4.76 7.86 18.01
N LEU A 81 4.56 6.59 18.39
CA LEU A 81 5.25 5.43 17.84
C LEU A 81 6.78 5.62 17.83
N GLU A 82 7.38 5.78 19.02
CA GLU A 82 8.78 6.16 19.23
C GLU A 82 9.75 5.29 18.42
N ARG A 83 9.49 3.98 18.43
CA ARG A 83 10.25 2.98 17.68
C ARG A 83 9.36 1.90 17.09
N LEU A 84 8.63 2.25 16.03
CA LEU A 84 7.84 1.27 15.28
C LEU A 84 8.73 0.19 14.65
N VAL A 85 8.49 -1.08 14.97
CA VAL A 85 9.18 -2.24 14.41
C VAL A 85 8.19 -3.24 13.76
N ALA A 86 8.73 -4.26 13.09
CA ALA A 86 7.93 -5.22 12.33
C ALA A 86 6.94 -6.00 13.21
N SER A 87 7.30 -6.35 14.45
CA SER A 87 6.41 -7.05 15.39
C SER A 87 5.20 -6.20 15.80
N ASP A 88 5.33 -4.86 15.84
CA ASP A 88 4.19 -3.98 16.11
C ASP A 88 3.20 -3.98 14.94
N LEU A 89 3.72 -4.04 13.69
CA LEU A 89 2.88 -4.15 12.50
C LEU A 89 2.16 -5.50 12.45
N GLU A 90 2.84 -6.58 12.85
CA GLU A 90 2.25 -7.90 12.95
C GLU A 90 1.14 -7.95 14.00
N LEU A 91 1.39 -7.40 15.20
CA LEU A 91 0.37 -7.27 16.24
C LEU A 91 -0.81 -6.43 15.77
N LEU A 92 -0.57 -5.27 15.16
CA LEU A 92 -1.62 -4.40 14.64
C LEU A 92 -2.47 -5.14 13.59
N PHE A 93 -1.82 -5.84 12.66
CA PHE A 93 -2.52 -6.65 11.67
C PHE A 93 -3.37 -7.74 12.33
N GLN A 94 -2.83 -8.45 13.32
CA GLN A 94 -3.56 -9.49 14.03
C GLN A 94 -4.81 -8.94 14.72
N LEU A 95 -4.69 -7.80 15.40
CA LEU A 95 -5.81 -7.13 16.06
C LEU A 95 -6.90 -6.78 15.04
N TYR A 96 -6.54 -6.22 13.87
CA TYR A 96 -7.52 -5.96 12.82
C TYR A 96 -8.13 -7.23 12.20
N ASP A 97 -7.33 -8.24 11.91
CA ASP A 97 -7.82 -9.51 11.35
C ASP A 97 -8.79 -10.18 12.32
N ASP A 98 -8.50 -10.17 13.62
CA ASP A 98 -9.34 -10.76 14.64
C ASP A 98 -10.65 -9.98 14.84
N HIS A 99 -10.59 -8.64 14.97
CA HIS A 99 -11.77 -7.80 15.17
C HIS A 99 -12.67 -7.69 13.93
N CYS A 100 -12.09 -7.58 12.74
CA CYS A 100 -12.84 -7.29 11.52
C CYS A 100 -13.12 -8.55 10.68
N PHE A 101 -12.18 -9.49 10.63
CA PHE A 101 -12.25 -10.62 9.70
C PHE A 101 -12.15 -11.99 10.37
N GLN A 102 -12.33 -12.06 11.70
CA GLN A 102 -12.39 -13.29 12.49
C GLN A 102 -11.14 -14.18 12.34
N GLY A 103 -9.99 -13.55 12.11
CA GLY A 103 -8.71 -14.21 11.88
C GLY A 103 -8.61 -14.96 10.53
N LEU A 104 -9.55 -14.73 9.61
CA LEU A 104 -9.64 -15.50 8.36
C LEU A 104 -8.51 -15.20 7.39
N CYS A 105 -7.91 -13.99 7.43
CA CYS A 105 -6.77 -13.70 6.56
C CYS A 105 -5.58 -14.60 6.93
N ARG A 106 -5.24 -14.69 8.22
CA ARG A 106 -4.16 -15.57 8.70
C ARG A 106 -4.45 -17.05 8.44
N LYS A 107 -5.68 -17.49 8.71
CA LYS A 107 -6.08 -18.89 8.47
C LYS A 107 -5.92 -19.28 6.99
N LEU A 108 -6.33 -18.41 6.06
CA LEU A 108 -6.16 -18.67 4.63
C LEU A 108 -4.71 -18.71 4.17
N ILE A 109 -3.86 -17.81 4.71
CA ILE A 109 -2.42 -17.83 4.42
C ILE A 109 -1.81 -19.16 4.88
N ALA A 110 -2.20 -19.65 6.06
CA ALA A 110 -1.77 -20.95 6.57
C ALA A 110 -2.30 -22.13 5.73
N ASP A 111 -3.58 -22.13 5.36
CA ASP A 111 -4.21 -23.14 4.49
C ASP A 111 -3.49 -23.25 3.12
N GLU A 112 -3.01 -22.11 2.58
CA GLU A 112 -2.23 -22.08 1.32
C GLU A 112 -0.77 -22.53 1.51
N GLY A 113 -0.29 -22.70 2.75
CA GLY A 113 1.13 -22.92 3.06
C GLY A 113 2.00 -21.73 2.69
N ALA A 114 1.44 -20.52 2.76
CA ALA A 114 2.11 -19.27 2.43
C ALA A 114 2.66 -18.59 3.70
N GLU A 115 3.57 -17.62 3.51
CA GLU A 115 4.07 -16.77 4.59
C GLU A 115 3.49 -15.35 4.46
N LEU A 116 3.21 -14.70 5.58
CA LEU A 116 2.96 -13.25 5.67
C LEU A 116 4.07 -12.60 6.48
N ARG A 117 4.72 -11.59 5.91
CA ARG A 117 5.82 -10.86 6.54
C ARG A 117 5.48 -9.39 6.72
N PHE A 118 6.06 -8.80 7.75
CA PHE A 118 5.90 -7.38 8.06
C PHE A 118 7.23 -6.65 8.01
N ARG A 119 7.19 -5.38 7.55
CA ARG A 119 8.42 -4.58 7.45
C ARG A 119 8.18 -3.09 7.66
N CYS A 120 8.94 -2.50 8.57
CA CYS A 120 9.11 -1.05 8.65
C CYS A 120 10.20 -0.59 7.67
N SER A 121 9.83 0.21 6.68
CA SER A 121 10.72 0.68 5.62
C SER A 121 11.19 2.11 5.83
N ASN A 122 12.47 2.26 6.16
CA ASN A 122 13.14 3.57 6.20
C ASN A 122 13.47 4.14 4.81
N ARG A 123 13.26 3.37 3.73
CA ARG A 123 13.60 3.73 2.34
C ARG A 123 12.38 4.09 1.48
N MET A 124 11.18 3.78 1.95
CA MET A 124 9.95 4.02 1.20
C MET A 124 9.54 5.48 1.33
N THR A 125 9.59 6.23 0.23
CA THR A 125 9.32 7.69 0.22
C THR A 125 8.17 8.10 -0.70
N ARG A 126 7.44 7.13 -1.27
CA ARG A 126 6.40 7.36 -2.27
C ARG A 126 5.00 6.95 -1.85
N ALA A 127 4.88 6.14 -0.80
CA ALA A 127 3.61 5.62 -0.30
C ALA A 127 3.75 5.33 1.19
N GLY A 128 2.65 5.49 1.95
CA GLY A 128 2.61 5.20 3.38
C GLY A 128 2.75 3.70 3.67
N GLY A 129 2.14 2.85 2.84
CA GLY A 129 2.22 1.39 2.91
C GLY A 129 2.37 0.75 1.53
N LYS A 130 2.68 -0.55 1.54
CA LYS A 130 2.63 -1.41 0.37
C LYS A 130 2.47 -2.87 0.74
N THR A 131 1.45 -3.49 0.18
CA THR A 131 1.27 -4.95 0.19
C THR A 131 1.82 -5.55 -1.10
N THR A 132 2.59 -6.62 -0.98
CA THR A 132 3.10 -7.36 -2.14
C THR A 132 2.85 -8.85 -1.99
N ARG A 133 2.67 -9.50 -3.13
CA ARG A 133 2.67 -10.96 -3.24
C ARG A 133 3.81 -11.38 -4.15
N ARG A 134 4.56 -12.39 -3.73
CA ARG A 134 5.58 -13.07 -4.54
C ARG A 134 5.19 -14.54 -4.69
N THR A 135 5.33 -15.04 -5.90
CA THR A 135 5.09 -16.46 -6.21
C THR A 135 6.42 -17.09 -6.57
N TYR A 136 6.80 -18.13 -5.85
CA TYR A 136 8.04 -18.85 -6.09
C TYR A 136 7.74 -20.14 -6.85
N ALA A 137 8.44 -20.31 -7.98
CA ALA A 137 8.34 -21.52 -8.78
C ALA A 137 8.82 -22.74 -7.98
N ARG A 138 8.22 -23.89 -8.30
CA ARG A 138 8.59 -25.20 -7.76
C ARG A 138 10.08 -25.47 -7.98
N ARG A 139 10.83 -25.83 -6.92
CA ARG A 139 12.10 -26.58 -7.05
C ARG A 139 11.77 -28.04 -7.39
N ALA A 140 12.64 -28.78 -8.08
CA ALA A 140 12.39 -30.08 -8.73
C ALA A 140 11.40 -31.08 -8.04
N ARG A 141 11.29 -31.10 -6.70
CA ARG A 141 10.34 -31.94 -5.94
C ARG A 141 9.35 -31.21 -5.00
N GLY A 142 9.22 -29.88 -5.06
CA GLY A 142 8.36 -29.08 -4.15
C GLY A 142 6.99 -28.66 -4.72
N LYS A 143 6.17 -27.98 -3.91
CA LYS A 143 5.00 -27.22 -4.40
C LYS A 143 5.43 -25.77 -4.64
N ALA A 144 4.83 -25.09 -5.62
CA ALA A 144 4.96 -23.64 -5.71
C ALA A 144 4.38 -23.02 -4.43
N TRP A 145 5.01 -21.97 -3.91
CA TRP A 145 4.58 -21.33 -2.67
C TRP A 145 4.54 -19.82 -2.84
N ARG A 146 3.77 -19.18 -1.97
CA ARG A 146 3.49 -17.73 -2.00
C ARG A 146 4.03 -17.07 -0.74
N GLU A 147 4.50 -15.85 -0.90
CA GLU A 147 4.87 -14.96 0.20
C GLU A 147 4.10 -13.66 0.03
N TYR A 148 3.48 -13.21 1.11
CA TYR A 148 2.86 -11.91 1.24
C TYR A 148 3.74 -11.03 2.13
N GLU A 149 3.85 -9.75 1.80
CA GLU A 149 4.55 -8.77 2.64
C GLU A 149 3.70 -7.51 2.75
N ILE A 150 3.44 -7.07 3.99
CA ILE A 150 2.94 -5.73 4.29
C ILE A 150 4.11 -4.89 4.79
N ALA A 151 4.49 -3.88 4.00
CA ALA A 151 5.53 -2.94 4.36
C ALA A 151 4.94 -1.55 4.62
N ILE A 152 5.36 -0.88 5.70
CA ILE A 152 4.90 0.47 6.06
C ILE A 152 6.10 1.41 6.17
N SER A 153 5.95 2.66 5.74
CA SER A 153 7.02 3.66 5.75
C SER A 153 7.14 4.32 7.12
N SER A 154 8.08 3.83 7.93
CA SER A 154 8.50 4.51 9.15
C SER A 154 9.07 5.90 8.86
N PHE A 155 9.71 6.09 7.70
CA PHE A 155 10.23 7.39 7.31
C PHE A 155 9.11 8.43 7.09
N LEU A 156 8.06 8.08 6.33
CA LEU A 156 6.98 9.03 6.07
C LEU A 156 6.15 9.30 7.33
N LEU A 157 5.88 8.28 8.15
CA LEU A 157 5.21 8.47 9.45
C LEU A 157 5.99 9.45 10.33
N ASN A 158 7.32 9.33 10.39
CA ASN A 158 8.14 10.24 11.19
C ASN A 158 8.21 11.66 10.62
N ASP A 159 8.39 11.81 9.30
CA ASP A 159 8.55 13.10 8.63
C ASP A 159 7.25 13.91 8.56
N ASN A 160 6.09 13.24 8.52
CA ASN A 160 4.79 13.89 8.39
C ASN A 160 4.21 14.43 9.68
N PHE A 161 4.65 13.93 10.85
CA PHE A 161 4.15 14.35 12.16
C PHE A 161 5.23 15.08 12.96
N SER A 162 5.86 16.05 12.31
CA SER A 162 6.81 16.98 12.94
C SER A 162 6.07 18.27 13.35
N ALA A 163 6.61 19.05 14.27
CA ALA A 163 5.93 20.23 14.85
C ALA A 163 5.42 21.25 13.82
N ASN A 164 6.00 21.31 12.61
CA ASN A 164 5.64 22.28 11.57
C ASN A 164 4.85 21.66 10.40
N SER A 165 4.36 20.43 10.54
CA SER A 165 3.61 19.77 9.49
C SER A 165 2.19 20.32 9.38
N ARG A 166 1.72 20.56 8.15
CA ARG A 166 0.29 20.79 7.88
C ARG A 166 -0.55 19.57 8.31
N PRO A 167 -1.89 19.71 8.47
CA PRO A 167 -2.76 18.57 8.74
C PRO A 167 -2.54 17.43 7.74
N ILE A 168 -2.39 16.22 8.27
CA ILE A 168 -2.15 15.01 7.49
C ILE A 168 -3.48 14.29 7.31
N SER A 169 -3.85 13.99 6.07
CA SER A 169 -5.04 13.18 5.76
C SER A 169 -4.62 11.86 5.14
N VAL A 170 -5.22 10.76 5.58
CA VAL A 170 -5.01 9.41 5.03
C VAL A 170 -6.37 8.76 4.81
N CYS A 171 -6.62 8.27 3.59
CA CYS A 171 -7.89 7.62 3.22
C CYS A 171 -9.14 8.50 3.46
N GLY A 172 -8.98 9.82 3.44
CA GLY A 172 -10.04 10.80 3.68
C GLY A 172 -10.26 11.17 5.16
N TYR A 173 -9.36 10.76 6.06
CA TYR A 173 -9.39 11.08 7.48
C TYR A 173 -8.20 11.94 7.90
N VAL A 174 -8.47 13.04 8.59
CA VAL A 174 -7.43 13.83 9.25
C VAL A 174 -6.85 13.00 10.41
N CYS A 175 -5.54 12.81 10.38
CA CYS A 175 -4.80 12.07 11.38
C CYS A 175 -4.10 13.06 12.31
N GLU A 176 -4.39 12.98 13.61
CA GLU A 176 -3.81 13.86 14.64
C GLU A 176 -2.40 13.42 15.05
N HIS A 177 -2.15 12.11 15.02
CA HIS A 177 -0.88 11.52 15.43
C HIS A 177 -0.52 10.32 14.55
N ARG A 178 0.71 9.81 14.74
CA ARG A 178 1.29 8.74 13.91
C ARG A 178 0.51 7.44 13.99
N LEU A 179 -0.01 7.08 15.17
CA LEU A 179 -0.84 5.88 15.33
C LEU A 179 -2.13 5.93 14.51
N HIS A 180 -2.84 7.07 14.45
CA HIS A 180 -4.00 7.22 13.59
C HIS A 180 -3.64 7.00 12.11
N ALA A 181 -2.56 7.61 11.63
CA ALA A 181 -2.11 7.40 10.25
C ALA A 181 -1.69 5.96 9.99
N LEU A 182 -0.99 5.32 10.95
CA LEU A 182 -0.59 3.92 10.86
C LEU A 182 -1.81 3.00 10.72
N GLN A 183 -2.86 3.22 11.53
CA GLN A 183 -4.11 2.47 11.46
C GLN A 183 -4.77 2.58 10.08
N ARG A 184 -4.95 3.80 9.56
CA ARG A 184 -5.53 4.01 8.21
C ARG A 184 -4.71 3.34 7.11
N ILE A 185 -3.38 3.39 7.21
CA ILE A 185 -2.48 2.70 6.27
C ILE A 185 -2.65 1.19 6.39
N MET A 186 -2.63 0.63 7.61
CA MET A 186 -2.77 -0.81 7.82
C MET A 186 -4.11 -1.33 7.28
N GLU A 187 -5.21 -0.66 7.58
CA GLU A 187 -6.54 -0.98 7.03
C GLU A 187 -6.51 -1.06 5.50
N HIS A 188 -5.88 -0.08 4.85
CA HIS A 188 -5.72 -0.04 3.40
C HIS A 188 -4.93 -1.26 2.87
N GLU A 189 -3.82 -1.59 3.55
CA GLU A 189 -2.98 -2.73 3.19
C GLU A 189 -3.68 -4.08 3.44
N ILE A 190 -4.52 -4.18 4.48
CA ILE A 190 -5.34 -5.38 4.74
C ILE A 190 -6.34 -5.60 3.60
N VAL A 191 -6.98 -4.54 3.07
CA VAL A 191 -7.87 -4.70 1.90
C VAL A 191 -7.08 -5.19 0.68
N HIS A 192 -5.85 -4.71 0.47
CA HIS A 192 -4.98 -5.24 -0.58
C HIS A 192 -4.71 -6.74 -0.38
N LEU A 193 -4.38 -7.16 0.85
CA LEU A 193 -4.14 -8.56 1.18
C LEU A 193 -5.38 -9.41 0.92
N ILE A 194 -6.56 -8.98 1.38
CA ILE A 194 -7.84 -9.67 1.14
C ILE A 194 -8.07 -9.85 -0.37
N GLU A 195 -7.85 -8.81 -1.17
CA GLU A 195 -8.03 -8.94 -2.61
C GLU A 195 -7.05 -9.95 -3.25
N MET A 196 -5.80 -10.00 -2.78
CA MET A 196 -4.80 -10.96 -3.27
C MET A 196 -5.09 -12.41 -2.82
N LEU A 197 -5.68 -12.62 -1.65
CA LEU A 197 -6.10 -13.94 -1.16
C LEU A 197 -7.34 -14.46 -1.92
N LEU A 198 -8.29 -13.58 -2.20
CA LEU A 198 -9.58 -13.95 -2.78
C LEU A 198 -9.57 -13.97 -4.31
N TRP A 199 -8.92 -12.99 -4.95
CA TRP A 199 -9.01 -12.74 -6.40
C TRP A 199 -7.65 -12.55 -7.08
N ASP A 200 -6.55 -12.94 -6.43
CA ASP A 200 -5.16 -12.90 -6.90
C ASP A 200 -4.57 -11.50 -7.23
N ASN A 201 -5.38 -10.54 -7.62
CA ASN A 201 -4.96 -9.19 -8.00
C ASN A 201 -5.72 -8.15 -7.18
N SER A 202 -5.05 -7.03 -6.93
CA SER A 202 -5.60 -5.94 -6.16
C SER A 202 -5.34 -4.59 -6.80
N SER A 203 -6.29 -3.67 -6.65
CA SER A 203 -6.19 -2.29 -7.13
C SER A 203 -7.06 -1.36 -6.30
N CYS A 204 -6.44 -0.38 -5.63
CA CYS A 204 -7.18 0.59 -4.80
C CYS A 204 -8.11 1.49 -5.62
N ALA A 205 -7.85 1.65 -6.92
CA ALA A 205 -8.71 2.37 -7.85
C ALA A 205 -9.92 1.54 -8.33
N ALA A 206 -9.98 0.23 -8.05
CA ALA A 206 -11.10 -0.61 -8.45
C ALA A 206 -12.30 -0.46 -7.50
N SER A 207 -13.52 -0.60 -8.04
CA SER A 207 -14.76 -0.49 -7.27
C SER A 207 -14.83 -1.49 -6.10
N ARG A 208 -14.35 -2.72 -6.32
CA ARG A 208 -14.34 -3.77 -5.29
C ARG A 208 -13.51 -3.37 -4.07
N PHE A 209 -12.27 -2.94 -4.27
CA PHE A 209 -11.42 -2.45 -3.19
C PHE A 209 -12.10 -1.31 -2.43
N ARG A 210 -12.55 -0.27 -3.13
CA ARG A 210 -13.20 0.89 -2.49
C ARG A 210 -14.44 0.49 -1.71
N GLY A 211 -15.23 -0.46 -2.23
CA GLY A 211 -16.39 -0.99 -1.54
C GLY A 211 -16.03 -1.70 -0.23
N ILE A 212 -14.98 -2.53 -0.23
CA ILE A 212 -14.51 -3.20 0.99
C ILE A 212 -14.00 -2.16 1.99
N ALA A 213 -13.09 -1.28 1.57
CA ALA A 213 -12.47 -0.27 2.42
C ALA A 213 -13.51 0.70 3.03
N SER A 214 -14.50 1.13 2.25
CA SER A 214 -15.57 2.00 2.73
C SER A 214 -16.48 1.30 3.73
N ARG A 215 -16.91 0.05 3.48
CA ARG A 215 -17.83 -0.66 4.38
C ARG A 215 -17.19 -1.06 5.72
N TRP A 216 -15.91 -1.43 5.70
CA TRP A 216 -15.22 -1.90 6.90
C TRP A 216 -14.53 -0.78 7.67
N PHE A 217 -14.01 0.23 6.98
CA PHE A 217 -13.14 1.24 7.59
C PHE A 217 -13.56 2.67 7.30
N GLY A 218 -14.69 2.87 6.62
CA GLY A 218 -15.20 4.20 6.29
C GLY A 218 -14.34 5.00 5.31
N HIS A 219 -13.34 4.38 4.65
CA HIS A 219 -12.43 5.07 3.72
C HIS A 219 -13.21 5.84 2.65
N ARG A 220 -12.89 7.14 2.52
CA ARG A 220 -13.54 8.07 1.58
C ARG A 220 -12.69 8.32 0.34
N GLU A 221 -11.38 8.13 0.48
CA GLU A 221 -10.41 8.25 -0.59
C GLU A 221 -9.65 6.94 -0.75
N PHE A 222 -9.23 6.63 -1.98
CA PHE A 222 -8.43 5.43 -2.25
C PHE A 222 -6.92 5.66 -2.10
N ASN A 223 -6.48 6.89 -1.83
CA ASN A 223 -5.07 7.16 -1.59
C ASN A 223 -4.80 7.07 -0.07
N HIS A 224 -3.70 6.40 0.26
CA HIS A 224 -3.13 6.33 1.62
C HIS A 224 -1.79 7.07 1.65
N GLN A 225 -1.70 8.16 0.88
CA GLN A 225 -0.45 8.89 0.71
C GLN A 225 -0.27 9.87 1.85
N LEU A 226 0.79 9.64 2.62
CA LEU A 226 1.41 10.69 3.42
C LEU A 226 2.13 11.68 2.48
N ILE A 227 2.37 12.90 2.95
CA ILE A 227 3.10 13.92 2.18
C ILE A 227 4.47 13.35 1.84
N THR A 228 4.73 13.25 0.54
CA THR A 228 6.00 12.71 0.06
C THR A 228 7.09 13.79 0.09
N PRO A 229 8.39 13.42 0.19
CA PRO A 229 9.46 14.40 0.07
C PRO A 229 9.44 15.19 -1.24
N ARG A 230 8.84 14.63 -2.30
CA ARG A 230 8.68 15.32 -3.57
C ARG A 230 7.66 16.45 -3.47
N GLU A 231 6.53 16.21 -2.80
CA GLU A 231 5.55 17.27 -2.53
C GLU A 231 6.12 18.33 -1.60
N LYS A 232 6.78 17.91 -0.52
CA LYS A 232 7.44 18.82 0.43
C LYS A 232 8.49 19.70 -0.29
N ALA A 233 9.32 19.12 -1.15
CA ALA A 233 10.27 19.88 -1.96
C ALA A 233 9.61 20.91 -2.89
N LEU A 234 8.44 20.58 -3.44
CA LEU A 234 7.70 21.49 -4.32
C LEU A 234 7.08 22.64 -3.52
N VAL A 235 6.46 22.35 -2.38
CA VAL A 235 5.78 23.35 -1.55
C VAL A 235 6.79 24.25 -0.82
N ASP A 236 7.78 23.66 -0.16
CA ASP A 236 8.70 24.39 0.73
C ASP A 236 9.84 25.07 -0.03
N HIS A 237 10.26 24.51 -1.17
CA HIS A 237 11.43 24.98 -1.92
C HIS A 237 11.14 25.30 -3.39
N GLY A 238 9.93 25.06 -3.89
CA GLY A 238 9.62 25.23 -5.30
C GLY A 238 10.36 24.26 -6.24
N VAL A 239 10.96 23.19 -5.70
CA VAL A 239 11.83 22.25 -6.44
C VAL A 239 11.07 20.98 -6.82
N ARG A 240 11.20 20.56 -8.07
CA ARG A 240 10.67 19.28 -8.58
C ARG A 240 11.69 18.59 -9.48
N PRO A 241 11.56 17.29 -9.78
CA PRO A 241 12.31 16.69 -10.88
C PRO A 241 12.17 17.51 -12.16
N GLY A 242 13.30 17.81 -12.81
CA GLY A 242 13.41 18.72 -13.95
C GLY A 242 13.77 20.17 -13.60
N SER A 243 13.66 20.59 -12.33
CA SER A 243 14.09 21.94 -11.91
C SER A 243 15.59 22.14 -12.11
N VAL A 244 15.97 23.32 -12.60
CA VAL A 244 17.36 23.79 -12.60
C VAL A 244 17.65 24.42 -11.24
N VAL A 245 18.69 23.92 -10.59
CA VAL A 245 19.07 24.32 -9.23
C VAL A 245 20.55 24.62 -9.14
N GLN A 246 20.90 25.50 -8.21
CA GLN A 246 22.25 25.80 -7.81
C GLN A 246 22.47 25.36 -6.36
N PHE A 247 23.66 24.84 -6.07
CA PHE A 247 24.10 24.45 -4.72
C PHE A 247 25.61 24.59 -4.60
N GLU A 248 26.12 24.58 -3.38
CA GLU A 248 27.56 24.63 -3.13
C GLU A 248 28.12 23.22 -2.91
N TYR A 249 29.27 22.92 -3.53
CA TYR A 249 30.04 21.70 -3.31
C TYR A 249 31.53 22.03 -3.36
N GLU A 250 32.26 21.67 -2.29
CA GLU A 250 33.70 21.95 -2.15
C GLU A 250 34.05 23.44 -2.38
N GLY A 251 33.24 24.35 -1.82
CA GLY A 251 33.44 25.80 -1.95
C GLY A 251 33.10 26.37 -3.32
N ARG A 252 32.53 25.58 -4.24
CA ARG A 252 32.17 26.00 -5.59
C ARG A 252 30.67 25.88 -5.83
N ALA A 253 30.10 26.92 -6.45
CA ALA A 253 28.73 26.86 -6.92
C ALA A 253 28.61 25.90 -8.11
N GLN A 254 27.72 24.92 -7.98
CA GLN A 254 27.37 23.96 -9.00
C GLN A 254 25.96 24.24 -9.49
N THR A 255 25.74 24.13 -10.80
CA THR A 255 24.41 24.26 -11.41
C THR A 255 24.06 22.98 -12.12
N GLY A 256 22.88 22.44 -11.84
CA GLY A 256 22.44 21.18 -12.42
C GLY A 256 20.93 21.02 -12.44
N ILE A 257 20.49 19.86 -12.92
CA ILE A 257 19.08 19.51 -13.08
C ILE A 257 18.71 18.47 -12.02
N VAL A 258 17.61 18.68 -11.32
CA VAL A 258 17.10 17.70 -10.36
C VAL A 258 16.56 16.48 -11.11
N ASN A 259 17.18 15.33 -10.93
CA ASN A 259 16.73 14.07 -11.55
C ASN A 259 15.69 13.34 -10.68
N ARG A 260 15.93 13.29 -9.37
CA ARG A 260 15.08 12.56 -8.43
C ARG A 260 15.02 13.27 -7.08
N ILE A 261 13.86 13.20 -6.43
CA ILE A 261 13.69 13.66 -5.05
C ILE A 261 13.31 12.45 -4.18
N SER A 262 14.09 12.26 -3.11
CA SER A 262 13.86 11.30 -2.03
C SER A 262 14.05 12.06 -0.71
N LYS A 263 14.76 11.50 0.27
CA LYS A 263 15.22 12.29 1.44
C LYS A 263 16.17 13.43 1.06
N ARG A 264 16.84 13.29 -0.08
CA ARG A 264 17.72 14.28 -0.73
C ARG A 264 17.36 14.37 -2.21
N ALA A 265 17.75 15.46 -2.83
CA ALA A 265 17.71 15.58 -4.29
C ALA A 265 18.94 14.91 -4.90
N THR A 266 18.72 14.17 -5.98
CA THR A 266 19.79 13.77 -6.91
C THR A 266 19.87 14.82 -8.00
N VAL A 267 20.97 15.58 -8.03
CA VAL A 267 21.21 16.63 -9.02
C VAL A 267 22.25 16.15 -10.03
N LEU A 268 21.95 16.33 -11.31
CA LEU A 268 22.83 16.01 -12.42
C LEU A 268 23.48 17.30 -12.93
N VAL A 269 24.80 17.39 -12.80
CA VAL A 269 25.60 18.54 -13.25
C VAL A 269 26.31 18.14 -14.55
N PRO A 270 26.11 18.85 -15.67
CA PRO A 270 26.76 18.53 -16.93
C PRO A 270 28.29 18.50 -16.80
N ASP A 271 28.91 17.40 -17.18
CA ASP A 271 30.37 17.25 -17.13
C ASP A 271 30.83 16.17 -18.13
N ARG A 272 31.90 16.44 -18.87
CA ARG A 272 32.45 15.51 -19.88
C ARG A 272 32.98 14.20 -19.28
N ARG A 273 33.40 14.22 -18.02
CA ARG A 273 33.87 13.05 -17.27
C ARG A 273 32.72 12.26 -16.62
N GLY A 274 31.50 12.78 -16.70
CA GLY A 274 30.31 12.17 -16.11
C GLY A 274 29.83 10.90 -16.81
N GLU A 275 28.90 10.20 -16.15
CA GLU A 275 28.17 9.06 -16.71
C GLU A 275 27.26 9.53 -17.85
N ARG A 276 27.11 8.72 -18.90
CA ARG A 276 26.20 9.04 -20.02
C ARG A 276 24.76 8.66 -19.65
N TYR A 277 23.82 9.57 -19.91
CA TYR A 277 22.39 9.38 -19.66
C TYR A 277 21.60 9.18 -20.95
N SER A 278 20.31 8.87 -20.83
CA SER A 278 19.40 8.57 -21.94
C SER A 278 19.18 9.75 -22.91
N ASP A 279 19.47 10.97 -22.48
CA ASP A 279 19.47 12.17 -23.33
C ASP A 279 20.75 12.32 -24.17
N GLY A 280 21.67 11.36 -24.07
CA GLY A 280 22.95 11.33 -24.76
C GLY A 280 24.05 12.18 -24.11
N ARG A 281 23.73 12.99 -23.09
CA ARG A 281 24.66 13.89 -22.39
C ARG A 281 25.34 13.17 -21.21
N ARG A 282 26.38 13.80 -20.66
CA ARG A 282 27.15 13.27 -19.53
C ARG A 282 27.00 14.15 -18.30
N TYR A 283 26.88 13.52 -17.14
CA TYR A 283 26.61 14.21 -15.88
C TYR A 283 27.40 13.61 -14.71
N LEU A 284 27.88 14.48 -13.83
CA LEU A 284 28.23 14.11 -12.45
C LEU A 284 26.96 14.09 -11.60
N LYS A 285 26.88 13.13 -10.66
CA LYS A 285 25.73 12.90 -9.80
C LYS A 285 26.02 13.39 -8.39
N PHE A 286 25.17 14.28 -7.88
CA PHE A 286 25.28 14.82 -6.52
C PHE A 286 24.03 14.50 -5.70
N TYR A 287 24.22 14.21 -4.40
CA TYR A 287 23.15 13.98 -3.44
C TYR A 287 23.04 15.17 -2.48
N VAL A 288 22.13 16.08 -2.77
CA VAL A 288 22.08 17.40 -2.11
C VAL A 288 20.87 17.49 -1.18
N PRO A 289 21.03 17.96 0.07
CA PRO A 289 19.89 18.30 0.93
C PRO A 289 18.98 19.33 0.28
N LEU A 290 17.66 19.21 0.45
CA LEU A 290 16.70 20.11 -0.20
C LEU A 290 16.89 21.57 0.22
N ALA A 291 17.17 21.81 1.51
CA ALA A 291 17.42 23.15 2.05
C ALA A 291 18.69 23.82 1.48
N SER A 292 19.61 23.06 0.88
CA SER A 292 20.83 23.59 0.25
C SER A 292 20.62 23.94 -1.22
N LEU A 293 19.45 23.64 -1.80
CA LEU A 293 19.13 23.95 -3.18
C LEU A 293 18.55 25.35 -3.30
N LYS A 294 19.07 26.11 -4.26
CA LYS A 294 18.47 27.36 -4.74
C LYS A 294 17.92 27.13 -6.13
N ARG A 295 16.65 27.42 -6.35
CA ARG A 295 16.05 27.35 -7.68
C ARG A 295 16.56 28.53 -8.52
N VAL A 296 17.00 28.24 -9.74
CA VAL A 296 17.55 29.27 -10.65
C VAL A 296 16.49 29.80 -11.62
N GLN A 297 15.45 28.99 -11.92
CA GLN A 297 14.29 29.30 -12.77
C GLN A 297 13.09 28.48 -12.34
#